data_AF-A0A1V5TF23-F1
#
_entry.id   AF-A0A1V5TF23-F1
#
_cell.length_a   1.000
_cell.length_b   1.000
_cell.length_c   1.000
_cell.angle_alpha   90.00
_cell.angle_beta   90.00
_cell.angle_gamma   90.00
#
_symmetry.space_group_name_H-M   'P 1'
#
loop_
_entity.id
_entity.type
_entity.pdbx_description
1 polymer ?
#
loop_
_entity_poly.entity_id
_entity_poly.type
_entity_poly.pdbx_seq_one_letter_code
_entity_poly.pdbx_strand_id
1 'polypeptide(L)'
;MSNPLSAGQKDFPSVFTRIGKGVNKSVKPDFVDYGGNFSLRQITGGYNRWHKLDQNLMEPTLNHTTEKYFKGFCGTSFSAPHVTHMAARLERALEKQLGQKPSANLIRAMLANSAKCSAEMEAWGMDSTDAYYTGKDNPKRERLMRLYGYGKISDQLLASTDNSVTLFAEDKLPLRDFHLYKIPVPQKFAKIKVDKSITVSLAYDPVTRMSRKEYLANNLWIEIFRRIDEESLIKYKAKKRPVSTQKKISRIFQVNIKQIFIQDMMLFKNLHYSKDVGTNQRKVALIFCGKIMITHIYIYILISGKERFKYAQQEQPQPYALCVTFSYESEENIDLYNQLRNNVKLKESTRVQTKVQTKVRV
;
A
#
# COMPACT_ATOMS: atom_id res chain seq x y z
N MET A 1 18.92 -37.00 -21.33
CA MET A 1 18.11 -35.77 -21.55
C MET A 1 18.48 -34.79 -20.44
N SER A 2 18.72 -33.52 -20.75
CA SER A 2 19.06 -32.53 -19.72
C SER A 2 17.86 -32.27 -18.81
N ASN A 3 18.14 -32.03 -17.52
CA ASN A 3 17.12 -31.59 -16.58
C ASN A 3 16.60 -30.21 -17.00
N PRO A 4 15.29 -29.95 -16.95
CA PRO A 4 14.75 -28.64 -17.25
C PRO A 4 15.31 -27.58 -16.28
N LEU A 5 15.70 -26.43 -16.81
CA LEU A 5 16.18 -25.29 -16.05
C LEU A 5 15.04 -24.30 -15.83
N SER A 6 14.71 -23.95 -14.59
CA SER A 6 13.69 -22.94 -14.30
C SER A 6 14.05 -21.60 -14.96
N ALA A 7 13.04 -20.91 -15.50
CA ALA A 7 13.24 -19.59 -16.12
C ALA A 7 13.64 -18.49 -15.13
N GLY A 8 13.40 -18.71 -13.84
CA GLY A 8 13.74 -17.80 -12.76
C GLY A 8 13.89 -18.52 -11.44
N GLN A 9 14.56 -17.87 -10.48
CA GLN A 9 14.66 -18.38 -9.12
C GLN A 9 13.32 -18.17 -8.37
N LYS A 10 13.24 -18.69 -7.14
CA LYS A 10 12.12 -18.41 -6.25
C LYS A 10 11.92 -16.89 -6.13
N ASP A 11 10.66 -16.49 -6.07
CA ASP A 11 10.21 -15.09 -5.97
C ASP A 11 10.51 -14.21 -7.19
N PHE A 12 11.12 -14.72 -8.25
CA PHE A 12 11.25 -13.98 -9.50
C PHE A 12 9.93 -13.99 -10.27
N PRO A 13 9.66 -12.99 -11.14
CA PRO A 13 8.41 -12.96 -11.87
C PRO A 13 8.42 -14.06 -12.92
N SER A 14 7.29 -14.73 -13.08
CA SER A 14 7.11 -15.72 -14.13
C SER A 14 7.25 -15.08 -15.51
N VAL A 15 7.81 -15.80 -16.49
CA VAL A 15 8.10 -15.25 -17.84
C VAL A 15 6.87 -14.75 -18.61
N PHE A 16 5.68 -15.21 -18.22
CA PHE A 16 4.40 -14.82 -18.81
C PHE A 16 3.72 -13.67 -18.06
N THR A 17 4.29 -13.18 -16.95
CA THR A 17 3.67 -12.10 -16.17
C THR A 17 3.61 -10.82 -17.00
N ARG A 18 2.47 -10.14 -16.98
CA ARG A 18 2.33 -8.85 -17.64
C ARG A 18 2.90 -7.74 -16.78
N ILE A 19 3.57 -6.80 -17.43
CA ILE A 19 4.18 -5.65 -16.78
C ILE A 19 3.24 -4.45 -16.82
N GLY A 20 3.26 -3.64 -15.77
CA GLY A 20 2.62 -2.35 -15.75
C GLY A 20 3.25 -1.34 -16.73
N LYS A 21 2.71 -0.13 -16.81
CA LYS A 21 1.71 0.48 -15.93
C LYS A 21 0.27 0.21 -16.40
N GLY A 22 -0.68 0.40 -15.50
CA GLY A 22 -2.10 0.45 -15.86
C GLY A 22 -2.52 1.80 -16.46
N VAL A 23 -3.82 1.97 -16.65
CA VAL A 23 -4.43 3.22 -17.15
C VAL A 23 -4.00 4.40 -16.28
N ASN A 24 -3.72 5.53 -16.93
CA ASN A 24 -3.18 6.74 -16.28
C ASN A 24 -1.96 6.48 -15.38
N LYS A 25 -1.04 5.64 -15.87
CA LYS A 25 0.23 5.34 -15.23
C LYS A 25 0.13 4.63 -13.88
N SER A 26 -1.04 4.10 -13.51
CA SER A 26 -1.26 3.42 -12.24
C SER A 26 -0.30 2.24 -12.05
N VAL A 27 0.13 1.99 -10.81
CA VAL A 27 0.79 0.73 -10.45
C VAL A 27 -0.09 -0.44 -10.84
N LYS A 28 0.47 -1.38 -11.63
CA LYS A 28 -0.09 -2.69 -11.94
C LYS A 28 1.05 -3.70 -12.13
N PRO A 29 0.90 -4.97 -11.69
CA PRO A 29 -0.23 -5.48 -10.89
C PRO A 29 -0.33 -4.79 -9.52
N ASP A 30 -1.45 -4.96 -8.81
CA ASP A 30 -1.53 -4.43 -7.44
C ASP A 30 -0.76 -5.34 -6.49
N PHE A 31 -0.99 -6.64 -6.56
CA PHE A 31 -0.36 -7.66 -5.73
C PHE A 31 0.22 -8.76 -6.62
N VAL A 32 1.19 -9.47 -6.08
CA VAL A 32 1.74 -10.68 -6.67
C VAL A 32 1.63 -11.85 -5.71
N ASP A 33 1.51 -13.05 -6.27
CA ASP A 33 1.67 -14.30 -5.55
C ASP A 33 2.16 -15.38 -6.54
N TYR A 34 2.42 -16.58 -6.04
CA TYR A 34 2.85 -17.69 -6.87
C TYR A 34 1.73 -18.12 -7.83
N GLY A 35 2.11 -18.23 -9.09
CA GLY A 35 1.27 -18.72 -10.18
C GLY A 35 2.02 -19.74 -11.03
N GLY A 36 3.10 -20.32 -10.50
CA GLY A 36 4.03 -21.17 -11.22
C GLY A 36 4.91 -20.46 -12.25
N ASN A 37 5.78 -21.20 -12.93
CA ASN A 37 6.69 -20.69 -13.96
C ASN A 37 6.96 -21.74 -15.06
N PHE A 38 7.61 -21.31 -16.14
CA PHE A 38 8.12 -22.23 -17.17
C PHE A 38 9.56 -22.64 -16.86
N SER A 39 9.98 -23.77 -17.43
CA SER A 39 11.39 -24.14 -17.53
C SER A 39 11.86 -24.16 -18.98
N LEU A 40 13.15 -24.14 -19.20
CA LEU A 40 13.80 -24.39 -20.49
C LEU A 40 14.31 -25.83 -20.48
N ARG A 41 13.96 -26.58 -21.53
CA ARG A 41 14.44 -27.95 -21.74
C ARG A 41 15.11 -28.03 -23.09
N GLN A 42 16.27 -28.68 -23.13
CA GLN A 42 16.92 -29.01 -24.39
C GLN A 42 16.31 -30.30 -24.94
N ILE A 43 15.84 -30.26 -26.18
CA ILE A 43 15.34 -31.42 -26.90
C ILE A 43 16.44 -32.04 -27.76
N THR A 44 16.20 -33.24 -28.28
CA THR A 44 17.11 -33.93 -29.21
C THR A 44 17.46 -33.01 -30.39
N GLY A 45 18.74 -32.94 -30.75
CA GLY A 45 19.25 -32.00 -31.77
C GLY A 45 19.76 -30.67 -31.21
N GLY A 46 19.76 -30.49 -29.89
CA GLY A 46 20.41 -29.36 -29.22
C GLY A 46 19.56 -28.09 -29.09
N TYR A 47 18.34 -28.08 -29.61
CA TYR A 47 17.43 -26.95 -29.55
C TYR A 47 16.82 -26.77 -28.16
N ASN A 48 16.74 -25.52 -27.70
CA ASN A 48 16.07 -25.16 -26.45
C ASN A 48 14.59 -24.85 -26.69
N ARG A 49 13.71 -25.40 -25.85
CA ARG A 49 12.26 -25.13 -25.92
C ARG A 49 11.71 -24.82 -24.53
N TRP A 50 10.77 -23.88 -24.47
CA TRP A 50 9.96 -23.64 -23.28
C TRP A 50 9.15 -24.89 -22.92
N HIS A 51 9.31 -25.34 -21.69
CA HIS A 51 8.56 -26.41 -21.06
C HIS A 51 7.58 -25.81 -20.05
N LYS A 52 6.30 -25.80 -20.43
CA LYS A 52 5.23 -25.14 -19.67
C LYS A 52 4.54 -26.05 -18.65
N LEU A 53 4.84 -27.35 -18.68
CA LEU A 53 4.19 -28.38 -17.85
C LEU A 53 5.19 -29.00 -16.88
N ASP A 54 6.13 -28.20 -16.38
CA ASP A 54 7.10 -28.64 -15.40
C ASP A 54 6.44 -28.80 -14.04
N GLN A 55 6.33 -30.05 -13.56
CA GLN A 55 5.62 -30.37 -12.32
C GLN A 55 6.25 -29.71 -11.09
N ASN A 56 7.53 -29.35 -11.15
CA ASN A 56 8.22 -28.68 -10.04
C ASN A 56 7.94 -27.17 -10.00
N LEU A 57 7.32 -26.61 -11.04
CA LEU A 57 7.08 -25.18 -11.19
C LEU A 57 5.59 -24.83 -11.37
N MET A 58 4.68 -25.80 -11.31
CA MET A 58 3.24 -25.57 -11.49
C MET A 58 2.52 -25.37 -10.15
N GLU A 59 1.42 -24.61 -10.16
CA GLU A 59 0.48 -24.55 -9.04
C GLU A 59 -0.49 -25.73 -9.11
N PRO A 60 -0.76 -26.41 -7.99
CA PRO A 60 -1.78 -27.44 -7.92
C PRO A 60 -3.18 -26.82 -8.05
N THR A 61 -4.02 -27.42 -8.88
CA THR A 61 -5.42 -27.03 -9.06
C THR A 61 -6.31 -28.25 -9.29
N LEU A 62 -7.62 -28.03 -9.27
CA LEU A 62 -8.60 -29.08 -9.57
C LEU A 62 -8.57 -29.41 -11.05
N ASN A 63 -8.69 -30.70 -11.34
CA ASN A 63 -8.87 -31.19 -12.68
C ASN A 63 -10.36 -31.41 -12.96
N HIS A 64 -10.79 -31.20 -14.21
CA HIS A 64 -12.18 -31.38 -14.63
C HIS A 64 -12.49 -32.83 -15.04
N THR A 65 -11.51 -33.74 -14.94
CA THR A 65 -11.68 -35.17 -15.28
C THR A 65 -11.75 -36.01 -14.00
N THR A 66 -12.45 -37.14 -14.08
CA THR A 66 -12.69 -38.05 -12.94
C THR A 66 -11.49 -38.96 -12.63
N GLU A 67 -10.56 -39.12 -13.56
CA GLU A 67 -9.41 -40.03 -13.40
C GLU A 67 -8.31 -39.48 -12.48
N LYS A 68 -8.18 -38.15 -12.38
CA LYS A 68 -7.20 -37.48 -11.52
C LYS A 68 -7.84 -36.25 -10.92
N TYR A 69 -7.91 -36.18 -9.59
CA TYR A 69 -8.52 -35.05 -8.89
C TYR A 69 -7.72 -33.74 -9.02
N PHE A 70 -6.40 -33.83 -9.12
CA PHE A 70 -5.51 -32.68 -9.18
C PHE A 70 -4.72 -32.63 -10.48
N LYS A 71 -4.44 -31.40 -10.94
CA LYS A 71 -3.57 -31.11 -12.07
C LYS A 71 -2.74 -29.86 -11.77
N GLY A 72 -1.53 -29.82 -12.28
CA GLY A 72 -0.69 -28.63 -12.23
C GLY A 72 -0.97 -27.69 -13.40
N PHE A 73 -1.00 -26.39 -13.15
CA PHE A 73 -0.99 -25.36 -14.19
C PHE A 73 -0.16 -24.16 -13.75
N CYS A 74 0.16 -23.29 -14.71
CA CYS A 74 0.87 -22.06 -14.47
C CYS A 74 0.17 -20.90 -15.18
N GLY A 75 0.16 -19.74 -14.55
CA GLY A 75 -0.50 -18.54 -15.05
C GLY A 75 -0.81 -17.57 -13.93
N THR A 76 -0.95 -16.29 -14.26
CA THR A 76 -1.44 -15.29 -13.29
C THR A 76 -2.88 -15.56 -12.84
N SER A 77 -3.63 -16.36 -13.60
CA SER A 77 -4.92 -16.92 -13.17
C SER A 77 -4.81 -17.80 -11.92
N PHE A 78 -3.62 -18.37 -11.64
CA PHE A 78 -3.37 -19.19 -10.45
C PHE A 78 -2.76 -18.38 -9.29
N SER A 79 -2.20 -17.19 -9.53
CA SER A 79 -1.84 -16.26 -8.45
C SER A 79 -3.03 -15.46 -7.90
N ALA A 80 -4.02 -15.17 -8.75
CA ALA A 80 -5.26 -14.50 -8.35
C ALA A 80 -6.03 -15.18 -7.20
N PRO A 81 -6.24 -16.52 -7.17
CA PRO A 81 -6.94 -17.18 -6.07
C PRO A 81 -6.16 -17.11 -4.74
N HIS A 82 -4.83 -17.09 -4.74
CA HIS A 82 -4.05 -16.88 -3.51
C HIS A 82 -4.36 -15.52 -2.87
N VAL A 83 -4.34 -14.46 -3.68
CA VAL A 83 -4.73 -13.10 -3.24
C VAL A 83 -6.20 -13.06 -2.79
N THR A 84 -7.10 -13.74 -3.52
CA THR A 84 -8.53 -13.81 -3.20
C THR A 84 -8.78 -14.55 -1.89
N HIS A 85 -8.06 -15.63 -1.63
CA HIS A 85 -8.14 -16.39 -0.38
C HIS A 85 -7.73 -15.52 0.81
N MET A 86 -6.65 -14.74 0.67
CA MET A 86 -6.23 -13.79 1.70
C MET A 86 -7.25 -12.68 1.91
N ALA A 87 -7.86 -12.15 0.85
CA ALA A 87 -8.94 -11.18 0.95
C ALA A 87 -10.15 -11.74 1.72
N ALA A 88 -10.55 -12.99 1.46
CA ALA A 88 -11.66 -13.66 2.13
C ALA A 88 -11.37 -13.94 3.62
N ARG A 89 -10.16 -14.40 3.95
CA ARG A 89 -9.73 -14.58 5.35
C ARG A 89 -9.78 -13.26 6.12
N LEU A 90 -9.28 -12.19 5.50
CA LEU A 90 -9.32 -10.85 6.07
C LEU A 90 -10.75 -10.34 6.24
N GLU A 91 -11.60 -10.49 5.23
CA GLU A 91 -13.01 -10.09 5.29
C GLU A 91 -13.70 -10.75 6.48
N ARG A 92 -13.49 -12.06 6.68
CA ARG A 92 -14.08 -12.79 7.80
C ARG A 92 -13.54 -12.34 9.16
N ALA A 93 -12.24 -12.06 9.25
CA ALA A 93 -11.62 -11.56 10.47
C ALA A 93 -12.16 -10.17 10.85
N LEU A 94 -12.25 -9.26 9.87
CA LEU A 94 -12.80 -7.92 10.05
C LEU A 94 -14.29 -7.95 10.38
N GLU A 95 -15.08 -8.79 9.71
CA GLU A 95 -16.52 -8.95 9.98
C GLU A 95 -16.75 -9.37 11.43
N LYS A 96 -15.98 -10.34 11.93
CA LYS A 96 -16.04 -10.76 13.33
C LYS A 96 -15.65 -9.62 14.29
N GLN A 97 -14.66 -8.81 13.92
CA GLN A 97 -14.19 -7.69 14.76
C GLN A 97 -15.16 -6.50 14.75
N LEU A 98 -15.83 -6.23 13.62
CA LEU A 98 -16.71 -5.08 13.44
C LEU A 98 -18.18 -5.37 13.77
N GLY A 99 -18.58 -6.64 13.79
CA GLY A 99 -19.97 -7.06 13.90
C GLY A 99 -20.79 -6.81 12.63
N GLN A 100 -20.15 -6.40 11.53
CA GLN A 100 -20.76 -6.15 10.23
C GLN A 100 -19.74 -6.34 9.11
N LYS A 101 -20.22 -6.51 7.88
CA LYS A 101 -19.36 -6.67 6.70
C LYS A 101 -18.46 -5.44 6.47
N PRO A 102 -17.13 -5.60 6.33
CA PRO A 102 -16.23 -4.48 6.02
C PRO A 102 -16.44 -3.98 4.57
N SER A 103 -16.11 -2.72 4.27
CA SER A 103 -16.14 -2.28 2.87
C SER A 103 -15.01 -2.88 2.04
N ALA A 104 -15.21 -2.92 0.72
CA ALA A 104 -14.15 -3.26 -0.22
C ALA A 104 -12.95 -2.30 -0.15
N ASN A 105 -13.16 -1.04 0.27
CA ASN A 105 -12.07 -0.10 0.51
C ASN A 105 -11.20 -0.57 1.68
N LEU A 106 -11.81 -1.00 2.79
CA LEU A 106 -11.06 -1.46 3.95
C LEU A 106 -10.25 -2.71 3.63
N ILE A 107 -10.85 -3.70 2.95
CA ILE A 107 -10.15 -4.90 2.50
C ILE A 107 -8.94 -4.51 1.63
N ARG A 108 -9.14 -3.67 0.60
CA ARG A 108 -8.05 -3.22 -0.28
C ARG A 108 -6.96 -2.45 0.45
N ALA A 109 -7.34 -1.54 1.35
CA ALA A 109 -6.38 -0.74 2.13
C ALA A 109 -5.55 -1.64 3.05
N MET A 110 -6.16 -2.62 3.72
CA MET A 110 -5.52 -3.60 4.60
C MET A 110 -4.56 -4.52 3.81
N LEU A 111 -5.01 -5.13 2.70
CA LEU A 111 -4.15 -5.95 1.85
C LEU A 111 -2.93 -5.16 1.38
N ALA A 112 -3.16 -3.93 0.91
CA ALA A 112 -2.10 -3.03 0.52
C ALA A 112 -1.24 -2.56 1.69
N ASN A 113 -1.71 -2.58 2.93
CA ASN A 113 -0.88 -2.23 4.08
C ASN A 113 0.15 -3.33 4.36
N SER A 114 -0.27 -4.60 4.28
CA SER A 114 0.59 -5.75 4.57
C SER A 114 1.52 -6.16 3.44
N ALA A 115 1.23 -5.76 2.19
CA ALA A 115 1.97 -6.21 1.03
C ALA A 115 3.42 -5.69 1.04
N LYS A 116 4.37 -6.63 0.92
CA LYS A 116 5.82 -6.40 0.95
C LYS A 116 6.49 -7.18 -0.17
N CYS A 117 7.59 -6.63 -0.70
CA CYS A 117 8.50 -7.38 -1.55
C CYS A 117 9.50 -8.10 -0.65
N SER A 118 9.85 -9.35 -0.96
CA SER A 118 10.97 -10.01 -0.29
C SER A 118 12.30 -9.38 -0.73
N ALA A 119 13.38 -9.67 -0.01
CA ALA A 119 14.72 -9.18 -0.37
C ALA A 119 15.11 -9.62 -1.79
N GLU A 120 14.73 -10.84 -2.19
CA GLU A 120 14.97 -11.41 -3.52
C GLU A 120 14.16 -10.68 -4.60
N MET A 121 12.88 -10.38 -4.34
CA MET A 121 12.04 -9.59 -5.25
C MET A 121 12.62 -8.18 -5.45
N GLU A 122 13.03 -7.53 -4.36
CA GLU A 122 13.63 -6.20 -4.39
C GLU A 122 14.95 -6.20 -5.15
N ALA A 123 15.87 -7.11 -4.82
CA ALA A 123 17.15 -7.24 -5.51
C ALA A 123 16.95 -7.43 -7.02
N TRP A 124 16.13 -8.42 -7.40
CA TRP A 124 15.88 -8.70 -8.82
C TRP A 124 15.21 -7.53 -9.54
N GLY A 125 14.17 -6.94 -8.94
CA GLY A 125 13.45 -5.84 -9.58
C GLY A 125 14.27 -4.56 -9.71
N MET A 126 15.16 -4.28 -8.75
CA MET A 126 16.07 -3.14 -8.81
C MET A 126 17.20 -3.33 -9.83
N ASP A 127 17.61 -4.58 -10.07
CA ASP A 127 18.66 -4.91 -11.04
C ASP A 127 18.11 -5.24 -12.44
N SER A 128 16.80 -5.43 -12.56
CA SER A 128 16.12 -5.56 -13.86
C SER A 128 16.46 -4.42 -14.81
N THR A 129 16.51 -4.70 -16.10
CA THR A 129 16.70 -3.72 -17.18
C THR A 129 15.48 -3.71 -18.10
N ASP A 130 15.15 -2.53 -18.64
CA ASP A 130 14.08 -2.37 -19.64
C ASP A 130 14.76 -1.98 -20.95
N ALA A 131 14.93 -2.95 -21.85
CA ALA A 131 15.65 -2.75 -23.11
C ALA A 131 14.98 -1.71 -24.03
N TYR A 132 13.70 -1.41 -23.81
CA TYR A 132 12.93 -0.45 -24.60
C TYR A 132 12.87 0.95 -23.96
N TYR A 133 13.46 1.12 -22.77
CA TYR A 133 13.44 2.40 -22.08
C TYR A 133 14.49 3.34 -22.67
N THR A 134 14.05 4.45 -23.25
CA THR A 134 14.88 5.46 -23.95
C THR A 134 15.18 6.71 -23.12
N GLY A 135 14.76 6.75 -21.86
CA GLY A 135 15.02 7.88 -20.98
C GLY A 135 16.48 7.92 -20.49
N LYS A 136 16.93 9.09 -20.04
CA LYS A 136 18.29 9.27 -19.47
C LYS A 136 18.42 8.72 -18.05
N ASP A 137 17.30 8.61 -17.32
CA ASP A 137 17.29 8.16 -15.93
C ASP A 137 17.19 6.64 -15.83
N ASN A 138 17.67 6.02 -14.75
CA ASN A 138 17.45 4.60 -14.48
C ASN A 138 16.36 4.43 -13.41
N PRO A 139 15.05 4.33 -13.75
CA PRO A 139 13.98 4.32 -12.77
C PRO A 139 13.79 2.91 -12.15
N LYS A 140 14.82 2.40 -11.47
CA LYS A 140 14.89 1.04 -10.89
C LYS A 140 13.62 0.67 -10.12
N ARG A 141 13.15 1.54 -9.22
CA ARG A 141 11.93 1.24 -8.48
C ARG A 141 10.66 1.29 -9.32
N GLU A 142 10.59 2.17 -10.32
CA GLU A 142 9.42 2.12 -11.20
C GLU A 142 9.33 0.73 -11.87
N ARG A 143 10.46 0.16 -12.29
CA ARG A 143 10.50 -1.20 -12.84
C ARG A 143 10.07 -2.24 -11.81
N LEU A 144 10.63 -2.22 -10.60
CA LEU A 144 10.18 -3.07 -9.49
C LEU A 144 8.65 -3.01 -9.33
N MET A 145 8.08 -1.81 -9.27
CA MET A 145 6.63 -1.61 -9.07
C MET A 145 5.78 -2.04 -10.28
N ARG A 146 6.31 -1.95 -11.51
CA ARG A 146 5.64 -2.45 -12.72
C ARG A 146 5.61 -3.97 -12.79
N LEU A 147 6.48 -4.65 -12.04
CA LEU A 147 6.61 -6.11 -12.02
C LEU A 147 5.91 -6.72 -10.81
N TYR A 148 6.23 -6.24 -9.62
CA TYR A 148 5.76 -6.79 -8.35
C TYR A 148 4.61 -6.00 -7.73
N GLY A 149 4.26 -4.84 -8.28
CA GLY A 149 3.23 -4.00 -7.68
C GLY A 149 3.58 -3.60 -6.26
N TYR A 150 2.69 -3.94 -5.34
CA TYR A 150 2.84 -3.73 -3.91
C TYR A 150 3.55 -4.85 -3.18
N GLY A 151 3.91 -5.92 -3.90
CA GLY A 151 4.51 -7.13 -3.37
C GLY A 151 3.47 -8.19 -3.02
N LYS A 152 3.92 -9.18 -2.25
CA LYS A 152 3.11 -10.28 -1.76
C LYS A 152 2.46 -9.92 -0.43
N ILE A 153 1.20 -10.29 -0.26
CA ILE A 153 0.43 -10.04 0.96
C ILE A 153 0.98 -10.91 2.09
N SER A 154 1.17 -10.32 3.26
CA SER A 154 1.64 -11.03 4.46
C SER A 154 0.47 -11.52 5.30
N ASP A 155 0.53 -12.77 5.76
CA ASP A 155 -0.44 -13.36 6.69
C ASP A 155 -0.51 -12.63 8.04
N GLN A 156 0.52 -11.85 8.39
CA GLN A 156 0.53 -10.97 9.56
C GLN A 156 -0.63 -9.95 9.54
N LEU A 157 -1.28 -9.73 8.40
CA LEU A 157 -2.43 -8.86 8.29
C LEU A 157 -3.65 -9.32 9.12
N LEU A 158 -3.77 -10.62 9.37
CA LEU A 158 -4.99 -11.20 9.93
C LEU A 158 -5.15 -10.96 11.44
N ALA A 159 -4.07 -10.64 12.14
CA ALA A 159 -4.09 -10.35 13.57
C ALA A 159 -3.01 -9.34 13.92
N SER A 160 -3.31 -8.42 14.83
CA SER A 160 -2.26 -7.63 15.46
C SER A 160 -1.43 -8.53 16.37
N THR A 161 -0.12 -8.48 16.21
CA THR A 161 0.84 -9.14 17.09
C THR A 161 1.43 -8.14 18.07
N ASP A 162 2.22 -8.61 19.03
CA ASP A 162 2.97 -7.75 19.96
C ASP A 162 3.84 -6.73 19.21
N ASN A 163 4.36 -7.14 18.06
CA ASN A 163 5.33 -6.38 17.27
C ASN A 163 4.72 -5.63 16.09
N SER A 164 3.45 -5.88 15.76
CA SER A 164 2.78 -5.29 14.60
C SER A 164 1.30 -5.02 14.90
N VAL A 165 0.93 -3.74 14.94
CA VAL A 165 -0.44 -3.32 15.27
C VAL A 165 -1.00 -2.43 14.17
N THR A 166 -2.17 -2.79 13.65
CA THR A 166 -2.84 -2.06 12.57
C THR A 166 -4.06 -1.31 13.10
N LEU A 167 -4.05 0.01 12.90
CA LEU A 167 -5.21 0.88 13.08
C LEU A 167 -5.90 1.06 11.73
N PHE A 168 -7.23 1.11 11.71
CA PHE A 168 -7.95 1.41 10.48
C PHE A 168 -9.18 2.30 10.73
N ALA A 169 -9.62 3.00 9.69
CA ALA A 169 -10.81 3.83 9.72
C ALA A 169 -11.48 3.81 8.34
N GLU A 170 -12.81 3.77 8.33
CA GLU A 170 -13.65 3.98 7.15
C GLU A 170 -14.39 5.30 7.31
N ASP A 171 -14.38 6.12 6.26
CA ASP A 171 -14.99 7.44 6.31
C ASP A 171 -15.41 7.89 4.91
N LYS A 172 -16.12 9.02 4.81
CA LYS A 172 -16.57 9.59 3.55
C LYS A 172 -16.13 11.04 3.47
N LEU A 173 -15.35 11.38 2.45
CA LEU A 173 -14.79 12.72 2.26
C LEU A 173 -15.61 13.56 1.26
N PRO A 174 -16.26 14.66 1.68
CA PRO A 174 -16.70 15.69 0.74
C PRO A 174 -15.48 16.28 0.01
N LEU A 175 -15.49 16.30 -1.33
CA LEU A 175 -14.30 16.64 -2.12
C LEU A 175 -13.78 18.08 -1.95
N ARG A 176 -14.58 18.98 -1.36
CA ARG A 176 -14.17 20.36 -1.03
C ARG A 176 -13.51 20.47 0.35
N ASP A 177 -13.61 19.41 1.15
CA ASP A 177 -13.14 19.36 2.52
C ASP A 177 -11.87 18.51 2.64
N PHE A 178 -11.48 18.26 3.89
CA PHE A 178 -10.36 17.40 4.21
C PHE A 178 -10.52 16.74 5.55
N HIS A 179 -10.00 15.52 5.65
CA HIS A 179 -9.93 14.81 6.92
C HIS A 179 -8.50 14.86 7.46
N LEU A 180 -8.37 15.15 8.74
CA LEU A 180 -7.09 15.19 9.44
C LEU A 180 -7.11 14.17 10.58
N TYR A 181 -6.33 13.10 10.45
CA TYR A 181 -6.14 12.10 11.49
C TYR A 181 -4.90 12.43 12.31
N LYS A 182 -5.08 12.55 13.62
CA LYS A 182 -3.98 12.72 14.58
C LYS A 182 -3.69 11.39 15.27
N ILE A 183 -2.63 10.71 14.86
CA ILE A 183 -2.27 9.39 15.36
C ILE A 183 -1.17 9.53 16.43
N PRO A 184 -1.43 9.11 17.68
CA PRO A 184 -0.41 9.08 18.72
C PRO A 184 0.60 7.95 18.45
N VAL A 185 1.88 8.30 18.40
CA VAL A 185 3.00 7.38 18.37
C VAL A 185 3.33 7.00 19.81
N PRO A 186 3.26 5.71 20.19
CA PRO A 186 3.61 5.27 21.54
C PRO A 186 5.05 5.63 21.91
N GLN A 187 5.26 6.12 23.14
CA GLN A 187 6.59 6.56 23.57
C GLN A 187 7.61 5.41 23.59
N LYS A 188 7.20 4.20 23.99
CA LYS A 188 8.10 3.03 23.98
C LYS A 188 8.51 2.67 22.54
N PHE A 189 7.55 2.71 21.62
CA PHE A 189 7.81 2.53 20.19
C PHE A 189 8.75 3.61 19.63
N ALA A 190 8.60 4.86 20.07
CA ALA A 190 9.50 5.95 19.68
C ALA A 190 10.94 5.76 20.21
N LYS A 191 11.10 5.26 21.44
CA LYS A 191 12.38 5.15 22.15
C LYS A 191 13.21 3.91 21.80
N ILE A 192 12.58 2.77 21.50
CA ILE A 192 13.29 1.51 21.21
C ILE A 192 14.28 1.68 20.04
N LYS A 193 15.49 1.14 20.13
CA LYS A 193 16.55 1.34 19.11
C LYS A 193 16.63 0.17 18.13
N VAL A 194 15.52 -0.14 17.48
CA VAL A 194 15.43 -1.20 16.46
C VAL A 194 14.86 -0.67 15.16
N ASP A 195 14.89 -1.50 14.13
CA ASP A 195 14.20 -1.23 12.87
C ASP A 195 12.70 -1.20 13.12
N LYS A 196 12.12 -0.06 12.77
CA LYS A 196 10.74 0.31 13.01
C LYS A 196 10.17 0.82 11.71
N SER A 197 8.94 0.44 11.44
CA SER A 197 8.18 1.01 10.34
C SER A 197 6.78 1.39 10.73
N ILE A 198 6.28 2.41 10.07
CA ILE A 198 4.86 2.75 10.08
C ILE A 198 4.40 2.63 8.63
N THR A 199 3.35 1.87 8.35
CA THR A 199 2.85 1.73 6.98
C THR A 199 1.45 2.30 6.92
N VAL A 200 1.27 3.33 6.10
CA VAL A 200 -0.02 3.98 5.92
C VAL A 200 -0.53 3.65 4.54
N SER A 201 -1.74 3.13 4.41
CA SER A 201 -2.39 2.85 3.12
C SER A 201 -3.77 3.51 3.06
N LEU A 202 -4.16 3.92 1.85
CA LEU A 202 -5.47 4.50 1.54
C LEU A 202 -6.08 3.69 0.39
N ALA A 203 -7.38 3.46 0.42
CA ALA A 203 -8.14 2.94 -0.72
C ALA A 203 -9.50 3.63 -0.82
N TYR A 204 -9.98 3.84 -2.03
CA TYR A 204 -11.27 4.47 -2.34
C TYR A 204 -11.76 4.02 -3.71
N ASP A 205 -13.03 4.20 -4.01
CA ASP A 205 -13.72 3.76 -5.23
C ASP A 205 -14.42 4.95 -5.90
N PRO A 206 -13.71 5.73 -6.73
CA PRO A 206 -14.31 6.85 -7.43
C PRO A 206 -15.17 6.37 -8.60
N VAL A 207 -16.19 7.16 -8.95
CA VAL A 207 -17.04 6.91 -10.12
C VAL A 207 -16.17 6.89 -11.38
N THR A 208 -16.43 5.90 -12.25
CA THR A 208 -15.68 5.73 -13.50
C THR A 208 -16.53 6.11 -14.72
N ARG A 209 -15.89 6.65 -15.77
CA ARG A 209 -16.50 6.95 -17.07
C ARG A 209 -15.54 6.63 -18.20
N MET A 210 -15.84 5.58 -18.96
CA MET A 210 -14.99 5.14 -20.09
C MET A 210 -14.85 6.20 -21.19
N SER A 211 -15.84 7.07 -21.37
CA SER A 211 -15.80 8.15 -22.36
C SER A 211 -14.87 9.32 -22.01
N ARG A 212 -14.27 9.33 -20.83
CA ARG A 212 -13.33 10.38 -20.38
C ARG A 212 -11.91 9.84 -20.34
N LYS A 213 -10.95 10.63 -20.82
CA LYS A 213 -9.51 10.30 -20.79
C LYS A 213 -9.02 10.06 -19.36
N GLU A 214 -9.43 10.90 -18.41
CA GLU A 214 -9.11 10.72 -17.00
C GLU A 214 -9.78 9.48 -16.40
N TYR A 215 -10.90 9.05 -16.98
CA TYR A 215 -11.84 7.99 -16.59
C TYR A 215 -12.34 7.97 -15.14
N LEU A 216 -11.62 8.55 -14.17
CA LEU A 216 -12.02 8.70 -12.77
C LEU A 216 -12.59 10.07 -12.50
N ALA A 217 -13.74 10.11 -11.84
CA ALA A 217 -14.43 11.34 -11.50
C ALA A 217 -13.68 12.19 -10.48
N ASN A 218 -12.92 11.56 -9.57
CA ASN A 218 -12.14 12.26 -8.56
C ASN A 218 -10.86 11.50 -8.21
N ASN A 219 -9.93 12.21 -7.56
CA ASN A 219 -8.76 11.62 -6.93
C ASN A 219 -8.69 12.03 -5.46
N LEU A 220 -8.41 11.07 -4.58
CA LEU A 220 -7.98 11.31 -3.20
C LEU A 220 -6.47 11.24 -3.06
N TRP A 221 -5.92 11.99 -2.11
CA TRP A 221 -4.52 11.94 -1.76
C TRP A 221 -4.28 12.09 -0.27
N ILE A 222 -3.28 11.35 0.20
CA ILE A 222 -2.70 11.43 1.54
C ILE A 222 -1.48 12.36 1.57
N GLU A 223 -1.38 13.17 2.61
CA GLU A 223 -0.19 13.93 3.00
C GLU A 223 0.11 13.62 4.47
N ILE A 224 1.37 13.34 4.82
CA ILE A 224 1.75 12.92 6.17
C ILE A 224 2.74 13.92 6.75
N PHE A 225 2.45 14.35 7.97
CA PHE A 225 3.20 15.38 8.67
C PHE A 225 3.67 14.89 10.04
N ARG A 226 4.86 15.33 10.43
CA ARG A 226 5.40 15.21 11.78
C ARG A 226 5.84 16.59 12.25
N ARG A 227 5.99 16.74 13.57
CA ARG A 227 6.58 17.96 14.20
C ARG A 227 5.89 19.24 13.74
N ILE A 228 4.57 19.21 13.64
CA ILE A 228 3.74 20.37 13.30
C ILE A 228 2.51 20.37 14.18
N ASP A 229 2.05 21.56 14.53
CA ASP A 229 0.79 21.78 15.23
C ASP A 229 -0.42 21.72 14.27
N GLU A 230 -1.57 21.40 14.85
CA GLU A 230 -2.82 21.24 14.12
C GLU A 230 -3.27 22.56 13.46
N GLU A 231 -3.15 23.68 14.17
CA GLU A 231 -3.51 25.00 13.66
C GLU A 231 -2.69 25.40 12.44
N SER A 232 -1.38 25.15 12.45
CA SER A 232 -0.49 25.42 11.33
C SER A 232 -0.81 24.55 10.12
N LEU A 233 -1.28 23.31 10.31
CA LEU A 233 -1.75 22.46 9.22
C LEU A 233 -3.05 22.98 8.60
N ILE A 234 -4.00 23.44 9.44
CA ILE A 234 -5.24 24.05 8.97
C ILE A 234 -4.94 25.34 8.20
N LYS A 235 -4.07 26.20 8.75
CA LYS A 235 -3.58 27.42 8.08
C LYS A 235 -2.85 27.11 6.77
N TYR A 236 -2.04 26.05 6.73
CA TYR A 236 -1.36 25.61 5.50
C TYR A 236 -2.35 25.21 4.41
N LYS A 237 -3.43 24.51 4.77
CA LYS A 237 -4.48 24.15 3.82
C LYS A 237 -5.26 25.37 3.36
N ALA A 238 -5.58 26.30 4.27
CA ALA A 238 -6.22 27.56 3.94
C ALA A 238 -5.37 28.42 2.98
N LYS A 239 -4.04 28.51 3.22
CA LYS A 239 -3.06 29.24 2.38
C LYS A 239 -2.73 28.58 1.03
N LYS A 240 -3.16 27.33 0.78
CA LYS A 240 -3.19 26.79 -0.60
C LYS A 240 -4.30 27.45 -1.45
N ARG A 241 -5.14 28.32 -0.86
CA ARG A 241 -5.75 29.47 -1.57
C ARG A 241 -4.77 30.65 -1.43
N PRO A 242 -4.38 31.29 -2.54
CA PRO A 242 -3.08 31.93 -2.68
C PRO A 242 -2.91 33.08 -1.69
N VAL A 243 -1.92 33.03 -0.78
CA VAL A 243 -1.08 34.18 -0.37
C VAL A 243 0.17 33.68 0.38
N SER A 244 1.29 34.32 0.04
CA SER A 244 2.67 34.22 0.50
C SER A 244 2.90 34.49 1.99
N THR A 245 3.45 33.52 2.72
CA THR A 245 4.43 33.74 3.83
C THR A 245 4.98 32.41 4.31
N GLN A 246 6.28 32.19 4.12
CA GLN A 246 6.99 30.95 4.42
C GLN A 246 7.60 30.99 5.83
N LYS A 247 7.18 30.08 6.72
CA LYS A 247 8.06 29.49 7.76
C LYS A 247 8.41 28.07 7.28
N LYS A 248 9.68 27.65 7.42
CA LYS A 248 10.19 26.33 6.98
C LYS A 248 9.45 25.20 7.70
N ILE A 249 8.34 24.72 7.13
CA ILE A 249 7.64 23.51 7.55
C ILE A 249 8.55 22.32 7.21
N SER A 250 8.95 21.53 8.21
CA SER A 250 9.62 20.25 7.97
C SER A 250 8.62 19.22 7.42
N ARG A 251 8.28 19.34 6.13
CA ARG A 251 7.45 18.37 5.40
C ARG A 251 8.28 17.10 5.25
N ILE A 252 7.76 15.95 5.67
CA ILE A 252 8.35 14.68 5.22
C ILE A 252 7.90 14.37 3.81
N PHE A 253 6.66 14.73 3.42
CA PHE A 253 6.19 14.49 2.05
C PHE A 253 5.16 15.54 1.62
N GLN A 254 5.51 16.31 0.60
CA GLN A 254 4.55 17.02 -0.24
C GLN A 254 4.53 16.31 -1.58
N VAL A 255 3.49 15.53 -1.86
CA VAL A 255 3.29 15.02 -3.23
C VAL A 255 2.58 16.12 -4.02
N ASN A 256 3.37 17.05 -4.56
CA ASN A 256 2.99 17.80 -5.76
C ASN A 256 4.27 18.25 -6.48
N ILE A 257 4.48 17.68 -7.67
CA ILE A 257 5.68 17.80 -8.50
C ILE A 257 5.82 19.23 -9.02
N LYS A 258 6.90 19.93 -8.61
CA LYS A 258 7.73 20.82 -9.43
C LYS A 258 9.09 21.03 -8.72
N GLN A 259 10.13 20.38 -9.26
CA GLN A 259 11.57 20.73 -9.28
C GLN A 259 12.37 21.01 -7.96
N ILE A 260 13.52 20.30 -7.85
CA ILE A 260 14.84 20.71 -7.28
C ILE A 260 15.26 20.23 -5.85
N PHE A 261 16.29 19.35 -5.85
CA PHE A 261 17.48 19.12 -4.95
C PHE A 261 17.32 19.13 -3.41
N ILE A 262 17.58 18.04 -2.66
CA ILE A 262 18.82 17.30 -2.32
C ILE A 262 19.81 18.12 -1.46
N GLN A 263 19.93 17.78 -0.16
CA GLN A 263 21.21 17.53 0.50
C GLN A 263 21.01 16.71 1.81
N ASP A 264 21.48 15.45 1.77
CA ASP A 264 22.06 14.57 2.81
C ASP A 264 21.30 14.25 4.13
N MET A 265 21.13 13.01 4.61
CA MET A 265 21.34 11.58 4.23
C MET A 265 20.63 10.74 5.35
N MET A 266 20.17 9.49 5.24
CA MET A 266 20.51 8.31 4.44
C MET A 266 19.29 7.74 3.69
N LEU A 267 19.58 7.19 2.52
CA LEU A 267 18.67 6.85 1.43
C LEU A 267 18.06 5.44 1.56
N PHE A 268 16.73 5.33 1.42
CA PHE A 268 16.18 4.37 0.45
C PHE A 268 15.99 5.12 -0.86
N LYS A 269 16.99 4.95 -1.74
CA LYS A 269 17.04 5.48 -3.10
C LYS A 269 16.00 4.72 -3.90
N ASN A 270 15.19 5.47 -4.63
CA ASN A 270 14.08 5.03 -5.45
C ASN A 270 12.81 4.75 -4.62
N LEU A 271 11.99 5.79 -4.45
CA LEU A 271 10.52 5.73 -4.28
C LEU A 271 9.91 6.78 -5.20
N HIS A 272 10.24 6.62 -6.49
CA HIS A 272 9.69 7.41 -7.58
C HIS A 272 8.16 7.31 -7.54
N TYR A 273 7.56 8.42 -7.14
CA TYR A 273 6.44 9.07 -7.82
C TYR A 273 5.86 8.27 -8.98
N SER A 274 4.80 7.52 -8.72
CA SER A 274 3.81 7.22 -9.73
C SER A 274 2.68 8.24 -9.56
N LYS A 275 2.55 9.16 -10.52
CA LYS A 275 1.39 10.04 -10.67
C LYS A 275 0.20 9.13 -11.03
N ASP A 276 -0.39 8.49 -10.04
CA ASP A 276 -1.40 7.47 -10.25
C ASP A 276 -2.81 8.07 -10.15
N VAL A 277 -3.57 7.92 -11.22
CA VAL A 277 -4.97 8.35 -11.37
C VAL A 277 -5.84 7.09 -11.53
N GLY A 278 -5.60 6.07 -10.71
CA GLY A 278 -6.30 4.76 -10.72
C GLY A 278 -7.18 4.53 -9.47
N THR A 279 -8.23 3.70 -9.58
CA THR A 279 -9.18 3.37 -8.49
C THR A 279 -8.63 2.49 -7.37
N ASN A 280 -7.45 1.88 -7.53
CA ASN A 280 -6.73 1.18 -6.46
C ASN A 280 -5.55 2.03 -5.99
N GLN A 281 -5.79 3.30 -5.65
CA GLN A 281 -4.74 4.23 -5.24
C GLN A 281 -4.25 3.92 -3.83
N ARG A 282 -3.34 2.94 -3.71
CA ARG A 282 -2.36 2.92 -2.62
C ARG A 282 -1.53 4.20 -2.76
N LYS A 283 -1.85 5.22 -1.97
CA LYS A 283 -0.74 5.94 -1.36
C LYS A 283 -0.33 5.11 -0.16
N VAL A 284 0.59 4.17 -0.39
CA VAL A 284 1.35 3.64 0.73
C VAL A 284 2.40 4.66 1.04
N ALA A 285 2.24 5.36 2.15
CA ALA A 285 3.41 5.89 2.79
C ALA A 285 4.00 4.71 3.57
N LEU A 286 5.03 4.10 2.97
CA LEU A 286 6.08 3.44 3.73
C LEU A 286 6.70 4.55 4.58
N ILE A 287 6.28 4.67 5.83
CA ILE A 287 6.95 5.52 6.81
C ILE A 287 8.07 4.66 7.39
N PHE A 288 9.28 5.02 6.95
CA PHE A 288 10.56 4.80 7.61
C PHE A 288 10.95 3.35 7.88
N CYS A 289 12.12 2.96 7.37
CA CYS A 289 12.95 1.96 8.02
C CYS A 289 14.28 2.67 8.29
N GLY A 290 14.69 2.72 9.55
CA GLY A 290 15.90 3.40 9.99
C GLY A 290 15.79 3.98 11.39
N LYS A 291 16.93 4.12 12.08
CA LYS A 291 17.09 4.67 13.44
C LYS A 291 16.56 6.12 13.52
N ILE A 292 15.27 6.29 13.76
CA ILE A 292 14.72 7.61 14.08
C ILE A 292 14.70 7.77 15.60
N MET A 293 15.40 8.80 16.09
CA MET A 293 15.08 9.43 17.36
C MET A 293 13.75 10.17 17.20
N ILE A 294 12.63 9.47 17.38
CA ILE A 294 11.31 10.10 17.43
C ILE A 294 11.19 10.74 18.81
N THR A 295 11.48 12.04 18.91
CA THR A 295 11.23 12.81 20.13
C THR A 295 9.79 13.29 20.26
N HIS A 296 8.93 13.08 19.25
CA HIS A 296 7.60 13.69 19.15
C HIS A 296 6.48 12.65 19.07
N ILE A 297 5.39 12.91 19.78
CA ILE A 297 4.35 11.91 20.14
C ILE A 297 3.28 11.72 19.05
N TYR A 298 3.26 12.49 17.95
CA TYR A 298 2.15 12.43 16.98
C TYR A 298 2.58 12.43 15.52
N ILE A 299 1.80 11.71 14.72
CA ILE A 299 1.79 11.78 13.25
C ILE A 299 0.43 12.30 12.82
N TYR A 300 0.44 13.26 11.88
CA TYR A 300 -0.77 13.77 11.26
C TYR A 300 -0.90 13.20 9.85
N ILE A 301 -2.08 12.69 9.53
CA ILE A 301 -2.42 12.18 8.22
C ILE A 301 -3.56 13.02 7.67
N LEU A 302 -3.28 13.77 6.62
CA LEU A 302 -4.24 14.63 5.93
C LEU A 302 -4.71 13.93 4.66
N ILE A 303 -6.03 13.79 4.52
CA ILE A 303 -6.67 13.27 3.30
C ILE A 303 -7.40 14.41 2.63
N SER A 304 -7.21 14.56 1.32
CA SER A 304 -7.97 15.52 0.49
C SER A 304 -8.40 14.88 -0.81
N GLY A 305 -9.46 15.42 -1.39
CA GLY A 305 -9.95 15.06 -2.72
C GLY A 305 -9.88 16.22 -3.70
N LYS A 306 -9.87 15.89 -4.99
CA LYS A 306 -10.14 16.84 -6.08
C LYS A 306 -10.93 16.14 -7.16
N GLU A 307 -11.98 16.80 -7.59
CA GLU A 307 -12.77 16.41 -8.75
C GLU A 307 -12.00 16.61 -10.06
N ARG A 308 -12.20 15.69 -11.00
CA ARG A 308 -11.60 15.73 -12.35
C ARG A 308 -12.60 16.20 -13.39
N PHE A 309 -13.85 15.77 -13.28
CA PHE A 309 -14.94 16.17 -14.16
C PHE A 309 -16.28 16.06 -13.44
N LYS A 310 -17.28 16.82 -13.88
CA LYS A 310 -18.64 16.81 -13.33
C LYS A 310 -19.35 15.47 -13.55
N TYR A 311 -20.05 14.99 -12.54
CA TYR A 311 -20.81 13.73 -12.55
C TYR A 311 -22.03 13.82 -11.62
N ALA A 312 -23.04 12.96 -11.84
CA ALA A 312 -24.32 13.06 -11.15
C ALA A 312 -24.21 12.95 -9.62
N GLN A 313 -23.28 12.13 -9.12
CA GLN A 313 -23.05 11.90 -7.70
C GLN A 313 -22.00 12.86 -7.09
N GLN A 314 -21.71 14.00 -7.72
CA GLN A 314 -20.66 14.93 -7.26
C GLN A 314 -20.85 15.44 -5.81
N GLU A 315 -22.10 15.55 -5.37
CA GLU A 315 -22.45 16.01 -4.01
C GLU A 315 -22.31 14.89 -2.96
N GLN A 316 -22.19 13.63 -3.40
CA GLN A 316 -21.97 12.53 -2.47
C GLN A 316 -20.50 12.51 -2.02
N PRO A 317 -20.24 12.38 -0.70
CA PRO A 317 -18.89 12.30 -0.21
C PRO A 317 -18.23 10.99 -0.66
N GLN A 318 -16.96 11.05 -1.05
CA GLN A 318 -16.22 9.89 -1.55
C GLN A 318 -15.89 8.94 -0.38
N PRO A 319 -16.45 7.71 -0.34
CA PRO A 319 -16.03 6.72 0.65
C PRO A 319 -14.57 6.34 0.45
N TYR A 320 -13.86 6.14 1.56
CA TYR A 320 -12.49 5.65 1.59
C TYR A 320 -12.22 4.85 2.85
N ALA A 321 -11.14 4.08 2.85
CA ALA A 321 -10.58 3.44 4.03
C ALA A 321 -9.09 3.77 4.19
N LEU A 322 -8.69 4.04 5.42
CA LEU A 322 -7.32 4.34 5.84
C LEU A 322 -6.84 3.22 6.77
N CYS A 323 -5.65 2.68 6.53
CA CYS A 323 -4.99 1.74 7.44
C CYS A 323 -3.60 2.25 7.80
N VAL A 324 -3.20 2.08 9.07
CA VAL A 324 -1.93 2.51 9.62
C VAL A 324 -1.37 1.40 10.51
N THR A 325 -0.31 0.75 10.06
CA THR A 325 0.37 -0.29 10.84
C THR A 325 1.62 0.28 11.46
N PHE A 326 1.81 0.04 12.76
CA PHE A 326 3.07 0.22 13.46
C PHE A 326 3.73 -1.13 13.59
N SER A 327 4.97 -1.27 13.13
CA SER A 327 5.73 -2.52 13.31
C SER A 327 7.17 -2.26 13.71
N TYR A 328 7.77 -3.19 14.43
CA TYR A 328 9.17 -3.16 14.84
C TYR A 328 9.77 -4.56 14.87
N GLU A 329 11.08 -4.67 14.69
CA GLU A 329 11.81 -5.94 14.71
C GLU A 329 12.63 -6.04 16.01
N SER A 330 12.03 -6.64 17.05
CA SER A 330 12.71 -6.94 18.33
C SER A 330 12.02 -8.10 19.04
N GLU A 331 12.75 -8.84 19.87
CA GLU A 331 12.20 -9.80 20.83
C GLU A 331 11.60 -9.09 22.06
N GLU A 332 12.02 -7.84 22.32
CA GLU A 332 11.47 -7.05 23.42
C GLU A 332 10.00 -6.70 23.15
N ASN A 333 9.10 -7.23 23.97
CA ASN A 333 7.69 -6.86 23.93
C ASN A 333 7.49 -5.51 24.63
N ILE A 334 7.27 -4.45 23.85
CA ILE A 334 6.98 -3.12 24.40
C ILE A 334 5.52 -2.96 24.81
N ASP A 335 4.68 -3.97 24.60
CA ASP A 335 3.23 -3.92 24.72
C ASP A 335 2.65 -2.82 23.80
N LEU A 336 2.92 -2.95 22.50
CA LEU A 336 2.54 -1.96 21.49
C LEU A 336 1.01 -1.87 21.35
N TYR A 337 0.34 -3.02 21.41
CA TYR A 337 -1.11 -3.12 21.24
C TYR A 337 -1.85 -2.36 22.34
N ASN A 338 -1.54 -2.60 23.62
CA ASN A 338 -2.24 -1.90 24.69
C ASN A 338 -1.89 -0.41 24.72
N GLN A 339 -0.66 -0.02 24.38
CA GLN A 339 -0.32 1.40 24.26
C GLN A 339 -1.17 2.12 23.21
N LEU A 340 -1.30 1.54 22.01
CA LEU A 340 -2.13 2.11 20.95
C LEU A 340 -3.61 2.10 21.34
N ARG A 341 -4.10 1.00 21.91
CA ARG A 341 -5.49 0.87 22.39
C ARG A 341 -5.83 1.90 23.47
N ASN A 342 -4.95 2.10 24.45
CA ASN A 342 -5.15 3.06 25.53
C ASN A 342 -5.14 4.50 24.99
N ASN A 343 -4.24 4.81 24.05
CA ASN A 343 -4.21 6.12 23.40
C ASN A 343 -5.48 6.42 22.59
N VAL A 344 -6.10 5.41 21.98
CA VAL A 344 -7.39 5.54 21.29
C VAL A 344 -8.52 5.77 22.31
N LYS A 345 -8.62 4.94 23.35
CA LYS A 345 -9.65 5.06 24.40
C LYS A 345 -9.63 6.40 25.13
N LEU A 346 -8.43 6.88 25.51
CA LEU A 346 -8.27 8.19 26.18
C LEU A 346 -8.78 9.35 25.31
N LYS A 347 -8.68 9.22 23.98
CA LYS A 347 -9.22 10.23 23.07
C LYS A 347 -10.73 10.16 22.93
N GLU A 348 -11.30 8.96 22.88
CA GLU A 348 -12.75 8.80 22.85
C GLU A 348 -13.39 9.41 24.10
N SER A 349 -12.84 9.12 25.29
CA SER A 349 -13.32 9.70 26.55
C SER A 349 -13.20 11.23 26.57
N THR A 350 -12.05 11.78 26.14
CA THR A 350 -11.86 13.23 26.05
C THR A 350 -12.88 13.87 25.10
N ARG A 351 -13.11 13.28 23.92
CA ARG A 351 -14.08 13.77 22.94
C ARG A 351 -15.51 13.75 23.47
N VAL A 352 -15.88 12.71 24.24
CA VAL A 352 -17.19 12.61 24.89
C VAL A 352 -17.33 13.65 25.99
N GLN A 353 -16.33 13.83 26.85
CA GLN A 353 -16.35 14.85 27.91
C GLN A 353 -16.43 16.28 27.36
N THR A 354 -15.68 16.61 26.31
CA THR A 354 -15.79 17.93 25.65
C THR A 354 -17.20 18.14 25.09
N LYS A 355 -17.81 17.12 24.45
CA LYS A 355 -19.20 17.20 23.97
C LYS A 355 -20.22 17.37 25.10
N VAL A 356 -20.03 16.71 26.25
CA VAL A 356 -20.90 16.84 27.43
C VAL A 356 -20.77 18.24 28.05
N GLN A 357 -19.54 18.75 28.25
CA GLN A 357 -19.32 20.10 28.76
C GLN A 357 -19.86 21.19 27.83
N THR A 358 -19.82 20.98 26.51
CA THR A 358 -20.42 21.92 25.54
C THR A 358 -21.95 21.92 25.59
N LYS A 359 -22.58 20.81 26.04
CA LYS A 359 -24.04 20.72 26.24
C LYS A 359 -24.53 21.22 27.60
N VAL A 360 -23.64 21.35 28.59
CA VAL A 360 -23.99 21.76 29.97
C VAL A 360 -23.81 23.28 30.19
N ARG A 361 -23.42 24.04 29.16
CA ARG A 361 -23.54 25.50 29.17
C ARG A 361 -24.85 25.91 28.50
N VAL A 362 -25.92 26.01 29.30
CA VAL A 362 -27.11 26.82 29.03
C VAL A 362 -27.26 27.80 30.17
#